data_AF-A0AAN7WT80-F1
#
_entry.id   AF-A0AAN7WT80-F1
#
_cell.length_a   1.000
_cell.length_b   1.000
_cell.length_c   1.000
_cell.angle_alpha   90.00
_cell.angle_beta   90.00
_cell.angle_gamma   90.00
#
_symmetry.space_group_name_H-M   'P 1'
#
loop_
_entity.id
_entity.type
_entity.pdbx_description
1 polymer ?
#
loop_
_entity_poly.entity_id
_entity_poly.type
_entity_poly.pdbx_seq_one_letter_code
_entity_poly.pdbx_strand_id
1 'polypeptide(L)'
;MNKDIRQLEQKSLYNDLLVNYINGNQSIIKSTVFQGNLYEHAVMRELHEKLFMGNLSKVGGAHDGGVDITAKWNLNKIYSTVRKEVDLATMYPPENIPKRIKLKSRMINPIIHKLSRGEDVEFDVLIQCKAFNKSKVAPKEFRELIGTYNTLVSPKKRNSSIMIMCSPHLLTPDGLKLINSIDMSLIYLRISQITQTSDKSFDISHSGKLLNYYENDTINKLFKGCGIQEFLKLSLYNK
;
A
#
# COMPACT_ATOMS: atom_id res chain seq x y z
N MET A 1 5.91 -28.44 -8.71
CA MET A 1 4.94 -28.06 -7.66
C MET A 1 4.45 -26.65 -7.99
N ASN A 2 3.22 -26.55 -8.50
CA ASN A 2 2.74 -25.43 -9.33
C ASN A 2 2.61 -24.10 -8.57
N LYS A 3 3.08 -23.01 -9.19
CA LYS A 3 2.92 -21.63 -8.71
C LYS A 3 1.45 -21.23 -8.50
N ASP A 4 0.56 -21.78 -9.32
CA ASP A 4 -0.88 -21.52 -9.25
C ASP A 4 -1.52 -22.03 -7.95
N ILE A 5 -1.02 -23.16 -7.43
CA ILE A 5 -1.51 -23.73 -6.16
C ILE A 5 -1.13 -22.81 -5.00
N ARG A 6 0.09 -22.27 -4.97
CA ARG A 6 0.54 -21.35 -3.91
C ARG A 6 -0.17 -19.99 -3.95
N GLN A 7 -0.51 -19.47 -5.14
CA GLN A 7 -1.30 -18.23 -5.24
C GLN A 7 -2.75 -18.43 -4.79
N LEU A 8 -3.37 -19.58 -5.11
CA LEU A 8 -4.69 -19.97 -4.61
C LEU A 8 -4.70 -20.18 -3.10
N GLU A 9 -3.68 -20.83 -2.53
CA GLU A 9 -3.49 -21.01 -1.09
C GLU A 9 -3.33 -19.67 -0.34
N GLN A 10 -2.63 -18.69 -0.91
CA GLN A 10 -2.45 -17.37 -0.28
C GLN A 10 -3.67 -16.45 -0.38
N LYS A 11 -4.41 -16.52 -1.48
CA LYS A 11 -5.74 -15.89 -1.59
C LYS A 11 -6.73 -16.48 -0.60
N SER A 12 -6.58 -17.77 -0.25
CA SER A 12 -7.33 -18.39 0.85
C SER A 12 -6.99 -17.72 2.18
N LEU A 13 -5.70 -17.61 2.53
CA LEU A 13 -5.27 -17.19 3.87
C LEU A 13 -5.89 -15.87 4.36
N TYR A 14 -5.86 -14.80 3.56
CA TYR A 14 -6.39 -13.50 3.99
C TYR A 14 -7.92 -13.42 3.94
N ASN A 15 -8.56 -14.21 3.06
CA ASN A 15 -10.02 -14.36 3.11
C ASN A 15 -10.43 -15.16 4.35
N ASP A 16 -9.66 -16.17 4.75
CA ASP A 16 -9.88 -16.94 5.98
C ASP A 16 -9.73 -16.05 7.21
N LEU A 17 -8.73 -15.16 7.25
CA LEU A 17 -8.60 -14.16 8.32
C LEU A 17 -9.83 -13.24 8.42
N LEU A 18 -10.38 -12.81 7.29
CA LEU A 18 -11.59 -12.00 7.25
C LEU A 18 -12.80 -12.77 7.78
N VAL A 19 -13.01 -14.01 7.32
CA VAL A 19 -14.09 -14.88 7.78
C VAL A 19 -13.98 -15.13 9.28
N ASN A 20 -12.79 -15.48 9.77
CA ASN A 20 -12.54 -15.75 11.18
C ASN A 20 -12.81 -14.51 12.04
N TYR A 21 -12.37 -13.33 11.58
CA TYR A 21 -12.63 -12.07 12.29
C TYR A 21 -14.13 -11.76 12.36
N ILE A 22 -14.86 -11.91 11.24
CA ILE A 22 -16.32 -11.69 11.19
C ILE A 22 -17.04 -12.64 12.14
N ASN A 23 -16.75 -13.94 12.06
CA ASN A 23 -17.42 -14.96 12.86
C ASN A 23 -17.11 -14.81 14.37
N GLY A 24 -15.87 -14.46 14.71
CA GLY A 24 -15.46 -14.26 16.11
C GLY A 24 -16.02 -13.00 16.78
N ASN A 25 -16.51 -12.02 16.00
CA ASN A 25 -16.89 -10.70 16.52
C ASN A 25 -18.33 -10.30 16.20
N GLN A 26 -19.23 -11.27 16.01
CA GLN A 26 -20.64 -11.05 15.68
C GLN A 26 -21.37 -10.12 16.68
N SER A 27 -21.02 -10.17 17.97
CA SER A 27 -21.63 -9.36 19.03
C SER A 27 -21.40 -7.85 18.87
N ILE A 28 -20.33 -7.44 18.19
CA ILE A 28 -19.93 -6.04 18.03
C ILE A 28 -19.97 -5.56 16.58
N ILE A 29 -20.64 -6.30 15.69
CA ILE A 29 -20.70 -6.09 14.24
C ILE A 29 -21.05 -4.64 13.81
N LYS A 30 -21.84 -3.93 14.63
CA LYS A 30 -22.26 -2.53 14.38
C LYS A 30 -21.30 -1.47 14.94
N SER A 31 -20.29 -1.88 15.71
CA SER A 31 -19.35 -0.95 16.34
C SER A 31 -18.36 -0.38 15.32
N THR A 32 -17.90 0.84 15.58
CA THR A 32 -16.83 1.48 14.79
C THR A 32 -15.52 0.70 14.89
N VAL A 33 -15.25 0.10 16.05
CA VAL A 33 -14.10 -0.79 16.28
C VAL A 33 -14.16 -2.00 15.36
N PHE A 34 -15.33 -2.63 15.22
CA PHE A 34 -15.49 -3.78 14.34
C PHE A 34 -15.21 -3.40 12.89
N GLN A 35 -15.80 -2.30 12.43
CA GLN A 35 -15.67 -1.82 11.06
C GLN A 35 -14.23 -1.38 10.73
N GLY A 36 -13.53 -0.74 11.68
CA GLY A 36 -12.13 -0.36 11.54
C GLY A 36 -11.22 -1.57 11.39
N ASN A 37 -11.35 -2.55 12.28
CA ASN A 37 -10.55 -3.77 12.23
C ASN A 37 -10.86 -4.63 10.99
N LEU A 38 -12.13 -4.74 10.58
CA LEU A 38 -12.51 -5.42 9.35
C LEU A 38 -11.87 -4.74 8.13
N TYR A 39 -11.83 -3.42 8.13
CA TYR A 39 -11.17 -2.63 7.09
C TYR A 39 -9.66 -2.90 7.05
N GLU A 40 -8.98 -2.94 8.19
CA GLU A 40 -7.56 -3.28 8.26
C GLU A 40 -7.26 -4.67 7.66
N HIS A 41 -8.09 -5.68 7.95
CA HIS A 41 -7.95 -7.00 7.34
C HIS A 41 -8.15 -6.98 5.83
N ALA A 42 -9.12 -6.20 5.33
CA ALA A 42 -9.31 -6.02 3.89
C ALA A 42 -8.10 -5.34 3.25
N VAL A 43 -7.52 -4.34 3.92
CA VAL A 43 -6.27 -3.68 3.47
C VAL A 43 -5.13 -4.69 3.39
N MET A 44 -4.90 -5.51 4.42
CA MET A 44 -3.85 -6.52 4.39
C MET A 44 -4.00 -7.47 3.21
N ARG A 45 -5.22 -7.95 2.93
CA ARG A 45 -5.51 -8.78 1.75
C ARG A 45 -5.08 -8.10 0.46
N GLU A 46 -5.52 -6.86 0.24
CA GLU A 46 -5.23 -6.17 -1.02
C GLU A 46 -3.74 -5.82 -1.16
N LEU A 47 -3.06 -5.44 -0.07
CA LEU A 47 -1.61 -5.21 -0.07
C LEU A 47 -0.84 -6.49 -0.41
N HIS A 48 -1.28 -7.62 0.15
CA HIS A 48 -0.66 -8.91 -0.14
C HIS A 48 -0.90 -9.34 -1.59
N GLU A 49 -2.15 -9.40 -2.01
CA GLU A 49 -2.54 -9.97 -3.30
C GLU A 49 -2.12 -9.06 -4.47
N LYS A 50 -2.31 -7.75 -4.35
CA LYS A 50 -2.15 -6.82 -5.47
C LYS A 50 -0.86 -6.03 -5.46
N LEU A 51 -0.16 -5.96 -4.33
CA LEU A 51 1.16 -5.31 -4.25
C LEU A 51 2.26 -6.29 -3.85
N PHE A 52 1.96 -7.57 -3.64
CA PHE A 52 2.93 -8.58 -3.23
C PHE A 52 3.71 -8.20 -1.97
N MET A 53 3.06 -7.49 -1.04
CA MET A 53 3.65 -7.19 0.26
C MET A 53 3.68 -8.45 1.13
N GLY A 54 4.80 -8.65 1.81
CA GLY A 54 5.03 -9.73 2.75
C GLY A 54 5.10 -9.22 4.19
N ASN A 55 5.14 -10.15 5.15
CA ASN A 55 5.30 -9.85 6.58
C ASN A 55 4.30 -8.79 7.08
N LEU A 56 3.06 -8.84 6.58
CA LEU A 56 1.98 -7.97 7.01
C LEU A 56 1.59 -8.34 8.44
N SER A 57 1.75 -7.41 9.36
CA SER A 57 1.37 -7.57 10.76
C SER A 57 0.52 -6.39 11.19
N LYS A 58 -0.64 -6.67 11.79
CA LYS A 58 -1.37 -5.66 12.53
C LYS A 58 -0.56 -5.31 13.78
N VAL A 59 -0.37 -4.03 14.02
CA VAL A 59 0.33 -3.51 15.20
C VAL A 59 -0.49 -2.45 15.93
N GLY A 60 -1.66 -2.07 15.40
CA GLY A 60 -2.48 -0.99 15.96
C GLY A 60 -3.04 -1.25 17.37
N GLY A 61 -3.03 -0.19 18.17
CA GLY A 61 -3.38 -0.14 19.59
C GLY A 61 -3.22 1.29 20.13
N ALA A 62 -3.54 1.51 21.41
CA ALA A 62 -3.59 2.86 22.02
C ALA A 62 -2.24 3.59 22.06
N HIS A 63 -1.13 2.92 21.74
CA HIS A 63 0.24 3.44 21.87
C HIS A 63 1.07 3.37 20.58
N ASP A 64 0.51 2.91 19.47
CA ASP A 64 1.29 2.58 18.25
C ASP A 64 1.47 3.78 17.30
N GLY A 65 1.27 4.98 17.83
CA GLY A 65 1.51 6.24 17.15
C GLY A 65 0.66 6.45 15.89
N GLY A 66 -0.40 5.67 15.67
CA GLY A 66 -1.23 5.76 14.46
C GLY A 66 -0.75 4.90 13.29
N VAL A 67 0.16 3.93 13.50
CA VAL A 67 0.41 2.84 12.55
C VAL A 67 -0.51 1.67 12.90
N ASP A 68 -1.29 1.21 11.93
CA ASP A 68 -2.20 0.08 12.12
C ASP A 68 -1.58 -1.24 11.64
N ILE A 69 -0.79 -1.18 10.56
CA ILE A 69 -0.15 -2.34 9.94
C ILE A 69 1.32 -2.02 9.59
N THR A 70 2.21 -2.97 9.80
CA THR A 70 3.58 -2.96 9.24
C THR A 70 3.74 -4.03 8.17
N ALA A 71 4.58 -3.79 7.18
CA ALA A 71 4.87 -4.78 6.15
C ALA A 71 6.30 -4.66 5.61
N LYS A 72 6.69 -5.65 4.80
CA LYS A 72 7.86 -5.62 3.93
C LYS A 72 7.41 -5.59 2.48
N TRP A 73 8.02 -4.74 1.68
CA TRP A 73 7.70 -4.65 0.26
C TRP A 73 8.94 -4.83 -0.62
N ASN A 74 9.04 -6.02 -1.20
CA ASN A 74 10.06 -6.35 -2.18
C ASN A 74 9.51 -6.10 -3.60
N LEU A 75 10.16 -5.20 -4.34
CA LEU A 75 9.69 -4.78 -5.66
C LEU A 75 10.22 -5.62 -6.81
N ASN A 76 11.16 -6.54 -6.55
CA ASN A 76 11.77 -7.39 -7.57
C ASN A 76 10.70 -8.23 -8.28
N LYS A 77 9.73 -8.78 -7.52
CA LYS A 77 8.65 -9.59 -8.10
C LYS A 77 7.81 -8.75 -9.06
N ILE A 78 7.34 -7.57 -8.65
CA ILE A 78 6.56 -6.65 -9.51
C ILE A 78 7.35 -6.31 -10.77
N TYR A 79 8.58 -5.83 -10.61
CA TYR A 79 9.43 -5.44 -11.74
C TYR A 79 9.65 -6.60 -12.72
N SER A 80 9.93 -7.79 -12.20
CA SER A 80 10.14 -9.00 -13.01
C SER A 80 8.89 -9.47 -13.75
N THR A 81 7.70 -9.24 -13.19
CA THR A 81 6.43 -9.55 -13.84
C THR A 81 6.14 -8.55 -14.96
N VAL A 82 6.31 -7.25 -14.69
CA VAL A 82 6.00 -6.20 -15.68
C VAL A 82 6.91 -6.29 -16.89
N ARG A 83 8.23 -6.48 -16.71
CA ARG A 83 9.19 -6.53 -17.82
C ARG A 83 8.98 -7.69 -18.80
N LYS A 84 8.17 -8.69 -18.46
CA LYS A 84 7.80 -9.79 -19.36
C LYS A 84 6.65 -9.43 -20.30
N GLU A 85 5.88 -8.41 -19.92
CA GLU A 85 4.60 -8.06 -20.52
C GLU A 85 4.65 -6.66 -21.16
N VAL A 86 5.54 -5.82 -20.67
CA VAL A 86 5.67 -4.41 -21.05
C VAL A 86 7.13 -4.09 -21.31
N ASP A 87 7.39 -3.46 -22.45
CA ASP A 87 8.70 -2.89 -22.76
C ASP A 87 8.92 -1.58 -21.98
N LEU A 88 9.38 -1.74 -20.75
CA LEU A 88 9.70 -0.62 -19.86
C LEU A 88 10.86 0.24 -20.38
N ALA A 89 11.77 -0.30 -21.20
CA ALA A 89 12.89 0.47 -21.72
C ALA A 89 12.42 1.49 -22.77
N THR A 90 11.44 1.13 -23.59
CA THR A 90 10.83 2.08 -24.53
C THR A 90 9.95 3.10 -23.80
N MET A 91 9.15 2.68 -22.82
CA MET A 91 8.29 3.61 -22.06
C MET A 91 9.07 4.57 -21.16
N TYR A 92 10.17 4.09 -20.58
CA TYR A 92 11.01 4.82 -19.66
C TYR A 92 12.49 4.65 -20.06
N PRO A 93 12.96 5.38 -21.09
CA PRO A 93 14.32 5.24 -21.59
C PRO A 93 15.35 5.45 -20.46
N PRO A 94 16.30 4.52 -20.23
CA PRO A 94 17.23 4.59 -19.10
C PRO A 94 18.04 5.88 -19.03
N GLU A 95 18.39 6.46 -20.18
CA GLU A 95 19.09 7.73 -20.32
C GLU A 95 18.28 8.91 -19.75
N ASN A 96 16.95 8.80 -19.71
CA ASN A 96 16.04 9.80 -19.18
C ASN A 96 15.77 9.63 -17.67
N ILE A 97 16.36 8.61 -17.03
CA ILE A 97 16.25 8.39 -15.59
C ILE A 97 17.61 8.64 -14.93
N PRO A 98 17.81 9.82 -14.30
CA PRO A 98 19.07 10.16 -13.67
C PRO A 98 19.40 9.19 -12.51
N LYS A 99 20.70 8.94 -12.28
CA LYS A 99 21.17 8.09 -11.17
C LYS A 99 20.87 8.68 -9.79
N ARG A 100 20.76 10.00 -9.70
CA ARG A 100 20.45 10.75 -8.47
C ARG A 100 19.50 11.90 -8.79
N ILE A 101 18.50 12.11 -7.95
CA ILE A 101 17.53 13.21 -8.07
C ILE A 101 17.58 14.02 -6.77
N LYS A 102 17.72 15.33 -6.92
CA LYS A 102 17.61 16.27 -5.80
C LYS A 102 16.13 16.58 -5.56
N LEU A 103 15.65 16.22 -4.37
CA LEU A 103 14.41 16.75 -3.79
C LEU A 103 14.76 17.97 -2.93
N LYS A 104 13.76 18.63 -2.32
CA LYS A 104 13.99 19.93 -1.65
C LYS A 104 15.05 19.81 -0.54
N SER A 105 14.91 18.80 0.32
CA SER A 105 15.79 18.57 1.47
C SER A 105 16.66 17.30 1.38
N ARG A 106 16.48 16.45 0.36
CA ARG A 106 17.22 15.18 0.25
C ARG A 106 17.58 14.77 -1.18
N MET A 107 18.59 13.92 -1.30
CA MET A 107 18.90 13.21 -2.54
C MET A 107 18.24 11.82 -2.50
N ILE A 108 17.61 11.43 -3.61
CA ILE A 108 17.10 10.07 -3.80
C ILE A 108 17.77 9.44 -5.02
N ASN A 109 17.91 8.12 -5.00
CA ASN A 109 18.43 7.35 -6.10
C ASN A 109 17.28 6.48 -6.63
N PRO A 110 16.79 6.69 -7.87
CA PRO A 110 15.75 5.86 -8.44
C PRO A 110 16.13 4.38 -8.37
N ILE A 111 15.20 3.54 -7.91
CA ILE A 111 15.51 2.13 -7.61
C ILE A 111 15.62 1.27 -8.87
N ILE A 112 15.13 1.75 -10.00
CA ILE A 112 15.21 1.03 -11.28
C ILE A 112 16.64 0.62 -11.62
N HIS A 113 17.63 1.44 -11.25
CA HIS A 113 19.05 1.15 -11.45
C HIS A 113 19.51 -0.09 -10.67
N LYS A 114 18.93 -0.35 -9.49
CA LYS A 114 19.22 -1.55 -8.70
C LYS A 114 18.47 -2.76 -9.27
N LEU A 115 17.17 -2.59 -9.53
CA LEU A 115 16.31 -3.63 -10.07
C LEU A 115 16.81 -4.16 -11.43
N SER A 116 17.28 -3.28 -12.31
CA SER A 116 17.81 -3.68 -13.63
C SER A 116 19.11 -4.48 -13.54
N ARG A 117 19.89 -4.31 -12.47
CA ARG A 117 21.07 -5.12 -12.15
C ARG A 117 20.75 -6.41 -11.41
N GLY A 118 19.47 -6.67 -11.11
CA GLY A 118 19.04 -7.84 -10.35
C GLY A 118 19.32 -7.74 -8.84
N GLU A 119 19.59 -6.53 -8.31
CA GLU A 119 19.74 -6.33 -6.87
C GLU A 119 18.38 -6.39 -6.17
N ASP A 120 18.34 -6.96 -4.97
CA ASP A 120 17.14 -6.96 -4.13
C ASP A 120 16.84 -5.56 -3.58
N VAL A 121 15.59 -5.13 -3.75
CA VAL A 121 15.08 -3.86 -3.23
C VAL A 121 13.87 -4.13 -2.35
N GLU A 122 14.07 -4.01 -1.04
CA GLU A 122 13.03 -4.15 -0.02
C GLU A 122 12.84 -2.84 0.76
N PHE A 123 11.58 -2.53 1.09
CA PHE A 123 11.19 -1.42 1.94
C PHE A 123 10.52 -1.89 3.23
N ASP A 124 10.84 -1.20 4.34
CA ASP A 124 10.04 -1.20 5.56
C ASP A 124 8.78 -0.35 5.28
N VAL A 125 7.59 -0.90 5.49
CA VAL A 125 6.34 -0.18 5.19
C VAL A 125 5.53 0.02 6.46
N LEU A 126 5.17 1.28 6.73
CA LEU A 126 4.25 1.68 7.80
C LEU A 126 2.92 2.07 7.17
N ILE A 127 1.83 1.42 7.57
CA ILE A 127 0.50 1.63 7.01
C ILE A 127 -0.45 2.14 8.09
N GLN A 128 -1.15 3.22 7.76
CA GLN A 128 -2.29 3.73 8.53
C GLN A 128 -3.57 3.49 7.75
N CYS A 129 -4.59 3.00 8.44
CA CYS A 129 -5.91 2.67 7.94
C CYS A 129 -6.95 3.66 8.51
N LYS A 130 -7.68 4.32 7.61
CA LYS A 130 -8.70 5.30 8.00
C LYS A 130 -10.03 5.04 7.31
N ALA A 131 -10.83 4.19 7.97
CA ALA A 131 -12.18 3.80 7.58
C ALA A 131 -13.24 4.84 7.98
N PHE A 132 -13.16 6.07 7.45
CA PHE A 132 -14.20 7.08 7.71
C PHE A 132 -15.55 6.63 7.14
N ASN A 133 -16.65 7.10 7.72
CA ASN A 133 -17.98 6.76 7.20
C ASN A 133 -18.39 7.59 5.98
N LYS A 134 -18.06 8.90 5.91
CA LYS A 134 -18.51 9.78 4.82
C LYS A 134 -17.58 10.95 4.46
N SER A 135 -16.40 11.05 5.08
CA SER A 135 -15.50 12.20 4.88
C SER A 135 -14.30 11.85 4.02
N LYS A 136 -13.93 12.79 3.14
CA LYS A 136 -12.64 12.79 2.45
C LYS A 136 -11.49 12.84 3.47
N VAL A 137 -10.34 12.31 3.10
CA VAL A 137 -9.13 12.36 3.94
C VAL A 137 -8.53 13.76 3.85
N ALA A 138 -8.43 14.43 5.01
CA ALA A 138 -8.01 15.81 5.11
C ALA A 138 -6.51 15.92 5.48
N PRO A 139 -5.95 17.15 5.52
CA PRO A 139 -4.54 17.34 5.88
C PRO A 139 -4.18 16.93 7.32
N LYS A 140 -5.15 16.86 8.24
CA LYS A 140 -4.88 16.53 9.65
C LYS A 140 -4.33 15.12 9.79
N GLU A 141 -4.94 14.18 9.07
CA GLU A 141 -4.62 12.75 9.08
C GLU A 141 -3.19 12.52 8.56
N PHE A 142 -2.80 13.22 7.49
CA PHE A 142 -1.43 13.15 6.98
C PHE A 142 -0.41 13.76 7.94
N ARG A 143 -0.75 14.87 8.61
CA ARG A 143 0.16 15.49 9.60
C ARG A 143 0.43 14.56 10.78
N GLU A 144 -0.58 13.82 11.21
CA GLU A 144 -0.44 12.77 12.23
C GLU A 144 0.54 11.70 11.74
N LEU A 145 0.28 11.09 10.57
CA LEU A 145 1.14 10.06 9.98
C LEU A 145 2.59 10.51 9.77
N ILE A 146 2.79 11.75 9.33
CA ILE A 146 4.11 12.37 9.16
C ILE A 146 4.85 12.46 10.52
N GLY A 147 4.15 12.85 11.58
CA GLY A 147 4.70 12.90 12.93
C GLY A 147 5.14 11.51 13.41
N THR A 148 4.29 10.51 13.17
CA THR A 148 4.57 9.09 13.46
C THR A 148 5.81 8.60 12.74
N TYR A 149 5.92 8.85 11.44
CA TYR A 149 7.08 8.43 10.65
C TYR A 149 8.38 9.06 11.14
N ASN A 150 8.36 10.36 11.47
CA ASN A 150 9.55 11.01 12.02
C ASN A 150 9.97 10.43 13.37
N THR A 151 9.03 9.88 14.14
CA THR A 151 9.27 9.26 15.44
C THR A 151 9.76 7.83 15.31
N LEU A 152 9.13 7.03 14.45
CA LEU A 152 9.42 5.59 14.31
C LEU A 152 10.56 5.28 13.34
N VAL A 153 10.78 6.11 12.32
CA VAL A 153 11.77 5.85 11.27
C VAL A 153 13.03 6.67 11.51
N SER A 154 14.09 5.98 11.93
CA SER A 154 15.41 6.58 12.07
C SER A 154 15.88 7.28 10.78
N PRO A 155 16.63 8.38 10.84
CA PRO A 155 17.11 9.10 9.67
C PRO A 155 17.82 8.23 8.62
N LYS A 156 18.57 7.20 9.08
CA LYS A 156 19.29 6.26 8.22
C LYS A 156 18.38 5.35 7.40
N LYS A 157 17.15 5.09 7.88
CA LYS A 157 16.17 4.20 7.22
C LYS A 157 15.17 4.95 6.32
N ARG A 158 15.20 6.27 6.26
CA ARG A 158 14.18 7.06 5.52
C ARG A 158 14.14 6.81 4.01
N ASN A 159 15.25 6.34 3.43
CA ASN A 159 15.32 5.98 2.01
C ASN A 159 14.89 4.54 1.74
N SER A 160 14.72 3.73 2.78
CA SER A 160 14.25 2.34 2.71
C SER A 160 12.94 2.14 3.48
N SER A 161 12.22 3.23 3.80
CA SER A 161 10.96 3.18 4.52
C SER A 161 9.88 3.96 3.77
N ILE A 162 8.68 3.40 3.67
CA ILE A 162 7.53 3.98 2.96
C ILE A 162 6.35 4.08 3.92
N MET A 163 5.66 5.22 3.88
CA MET A 163 4.34 5.37 4.50
C MET A 163 3.25 5.06 3.51
N ILE A 164 2.20 4.39 3.97
CA ILE A 164 0.97 4.20 3.21
C ILE A 164 -0.21 4.67 4.05
N MET A 165 -1.05 5.52 3.47
CA MET A 165 -2.36 5.86 4.01
C MET A 165 -3.43 5.14 3.20
N CYS A 166 -4.24 4.32 3.86
CA CYS A 166 -5.34 3.57 3.26
C CYS A 166 -6.68 4.14 3.72
N SER A 167 -7.56 4.49 2.79
CA SER A 167 -8.93 4.93 3.11
C SER A 167 -9.92 4.55 2.00
N PRO A 168 -11.21 4.32 2.28
CA PRO A 168 -12.20 4.11 1.22
C PRO A 168 -12.55 5.39 0.45
N HIS A 169 -12.19 6.55 1.00
CA HIS A 169 -12.59 7.85 0.47
C HIS A 169 -11.54 8.48 -0.43
N LEU A 170 -11.88 9.64 -1.00
CA LEU A 170 -10.93 10.46 -1.76
C LEU A 170 -10.19 11.44 -0.85
N LEU A 171 -9.07 11.95 -1.34
CA LEU A 171 -8.36 13.06 -0.72
C LEU A 171 -9.17 14.36 -0.87
N THR A 172 -9.06 15.27 0.10
CA THR A 172 -9.41 16.67 -0.13
C THR A 172 -8.36 17.33 -1.04
N PRO A 173 -8.69 18.41 -1.77
CA PRO A 173 -7.70 19.16 -2.55
C PRO A 173 -6.50 19.61 -1.71
N ASP A 174 -6.73 20.04 -0.46
CA ASP A 174 -5.64 20.44 0.43
C ASP A 174 -4.83 19.24 0.96
N GLY A 175 -5.48 18.08 1.14
CA GLY A 175 -4.78 16.83 1.43
C GLY A 175 -3.82 16.46 0.30
N LEU A 176 -4.29 16.55 -0.95
CA LEU A 176 -3.48 16.31 -2.15
C LEU A 176 -2.30 17.32 -2.26
N LYS A 177 -2.54 18.60 -1.97
CA LYS A 177 -1.47 19.61 -1.94
C LYS A 177 -0.42 19.29 -0.86
N LEU A 178 -0.86 18.87 0.34
CA LEU A 178 0.04 18.52 1.43
C LEU A 178 0.91 17.31 1.08
N ILE A 179 0.34 16.20 0.60
CA ILE A 179 1.12 14.99 0.32
C ILE A 179 2.18 15.20 -0.77
N ASN A 180 1.95 16.13 -1.71
CA ASN A 180 2.91 16.49 -2.74
C ASN A 180 3.93 17.55 -2.30
N SER A 181 3.68 18.25 -1.19
CA SER A 181 4.62 19.26 -0.69
C SER A 181 5.69 18.67 0.22
N ILE A 182 5.45 17.47 0.78
CA ILE A 182 6.37 16.80 1.70
C ILE A 182 7.47 16.01 0.96
N ASP A 183 8.68 16.03 1.53
CA ASP A 183 9.83 15.27 1.03
C ASP A 183 9.91 13.86 1.64
N MET A 184 8.76 13.22 1.87
CA MET A 184 8.69 11.87 2.47
C MET A 184 8.11 10.87 1.48
N SER A 185 8.51 9.61 1.64
CA SER A 185 8.06 8.51 0.79
C SER A 185 6.65 8.10 1.21
N LEU A 186 5.62 8.63 0.53
CA LEU A 186 4.21 8.43 0.88
C LEU A 186 3.39 7.94 -0.31
N ILE A 187 2.58 6.91 -0.06
CA ILE A 187 1.59 6.38 -0.98
C ILE A 187 0.21 6.53 -0.36
N TYR A 188 -0.76 6.94 -1.17
CA TYR A 188 -2.18 6.92 -0.80
C TYR A 188 -2.90 5.81 -1.57
N LEU A 189 -3.57 4.93 -0.84
CA LEU A 189 -4.37 3.86 -1.41
C LEU A 189 -5.84 4.10 -1.11
N ARG A 190 -6.67 4.01 -2.15
CA ARG A 190 -8.10 3.92 -1.97
C ARG A 190 -8.51 2.46 -1.99
N ILE A 191 -8.90 1.91 -0.85
CA ILE A 191 -9.40 0.54 -0.73
C ILE A 191 -10.83 0.62 -0.20
N SER A 192 -11.81 0.06 -0.92
CA SER A 192 -13.21 0.08 -0.47
C SER A 192 -13.41 -0.70 0.83
N GLN A 193 -14.49 -0.43 1.54
CA GLN A 193 -14.88 -1.24 2.70
C GLN A 193 -15.49 -2.56 2.24
N ILE A 194 -15.51 -3.54 3.15
CA ILE A 194 -16.30 -4.74 2.94
C ILE A 194 -17.77 -4.38 3.15
N THR A 195 -18.61 -4.74 2.18
CA THR A 195 -20.05 -4.43 2.20
C THR A 195 -20.84 -5.61 2.71
N GLN A 196 -21.96 -5.30 3.36
CA GLN A 196 -22.94 -6.29 3.77
C GLN A 196 -23.98 -6.50 2.66
N THR A 197 -24.30 -7.75 2.36
CA THR A 197 -25.34 -8.13 1.39
C THR A 197 -26.73 -8.07 2.02
N SER A 198 -27.77 -8.24 1.20
CA SER A 198 -29.17 -8.16 1.63
C SER A 198 -29.56 -9.19 2.71
N ASP A 199 -28.91 -10.35 2.68
CA ASP A 199 -29.05 -11.44 3.67
C ASP A 199 -28.25 -11.19 4.97
N LYS A 200 -27.64 -10.01 5.12
CA LYS A 200 -26.77 -9.63 6.24
C LYS A 200 -25.42 -10.37 6.29
N SER A 201 -25.04 -11.13 5.27
CA SER A 201 -23.68 -11.66 5.17
C SER A 201 -22.69 -10.61 4.65
N PHE A 202 -21.38 -10.83 4.78
CA PHE A 202 -20.36 -9.91 4.29
C PHE A 202 -19.79 -10.41 2.95
N ASP A 203 -19.75 -9.55 1.94
CA ASP A 203 -19.27 -9.88 0.60
C ASP A 203 -17.74 -9.80 0.51
N ILE A 204 -17.04 -10.75 1.11
CA ILE A 204 -15.57 -10.79 1.11
C ILE A 204 -15.03 -10.89 -0.33
N SER A 205 -15.73 -11.62 -1.21
CA SER A 205 -15.26 -11.92 -2.56
C SER A 205 -15.21 -10.70 -3.47
N HIS A 206 -16.22 -9.83 -3.44
CA HIS A 206 -16.33 -8.72 -4.40
C HIS A 206 -16.18 -7.33 -3.78
N SER A 207 -16.17 -7.21 -2.45
CA SER A 207 -15.93 -5.93 -1.76
C SER A 207 -14.55 -5.87 -1.10
N GLY A 208 -14.20 -4.73 -0.47
CA GLY A 208 -12.89 -4.56 0.15
C GLY A 208 -11.72 -4.41 -0.84
N LYS A 209 -11.94 -3.81 -2.02
CA LYS A 209 -10.99 -3.85 -3.15
C LYS A 209 -10.15 -2.59 -3.26
N LEU A 210 -8.89 -2.73 -3.68
CA LEU A 210 -8.06 -1.62 -4.14
C LEU A 210 -8.70 -0.97 -5.38
N LEU A 211 -9.09 0.30 -5.21
CA LEU A 211 -9.73 1.15 -6.21
C LEU A 211 -8.76 2.15 -6.84
N ASN A 212 -7.79 2.64 -6.08
CA ASN A 212 -6.81 3.62 -6.57
C ASN A 212 -5.47 3.49 -5.86
N TYR A 213 -4.41 3.74 -6.61
CA TYR A 213 -3.03 3.81 -6.14
C TYR A 213 -2.46 5.17 -6.52
N TYR A 214 -1.98 5.92 -5.53
CA TYR A 214 -1.43 7.26 -5.74
C TYR A 214 -0.08 7.40 -5.06
N GLU A 215 0.91 7.83 -5.83
CA GLU A 215 2.27 8.13 -5.37
C GLU A 215 2.41 9.62 -5.20
N ASN A 216 2.98 10.07 -4.09
CA ASN A 216 3.44 11.44 -4.03
C ASN A 216 4.69 11.65 -4.90
N ASP A 217 5.08 12.91 -5.11
CA ASP A 217 6.23 13.29 -5.94
C ASP A 217 7.53 12.54 -5.58
N THR A 218 7.77 12.29 -4.28
CA THR A 218 8.95 11.54 -3.86
C THR A 218 8.90 10.09 -4.33
N ILE A 219 7.80 9.36 -4.06
CA ILE A 219 7.67 7.96 -4.49
C ILE A 219 7.69 7.86 -6.01
N ASN A 220 6.99 8.76 -6.70
CA ASN A 220 6.94 8.74 -8.15
C ASN A 220 8.33 8.83 -8.79
N LYS A 221 9.19 9.71 -8.26
CA LYS A 221 10.59 9.82 -8.68
C LYS A 221 11.44 8.63 -8.27
N LEU A 222 11.20 8.07 -7.08
CA LEU A 222 11.91 6.90 -6.57
C LEU A 222 11.63 5.65 -7.41
N PHE A 223 10.37 5.46 -7.81
CA PHE A 223 9.85 4.30 -8.53
C PHE A 223 9.76 4.51 -10.04
N LYS A 224 10.20 5.66 -10.56
CA LYS A 224 10.20 5.94 -11.99
C LYS A 224 10.86 4.81 -12.78
N GLY A 225 10.15 4.29 -13.78
CA GLY A 225 10.61 3.18 -14.63
C GLY A 225 10.48 1.79 -14.01
N CYS A 226 9.92 1.64 -12.79
CA CYS A 226 9.77 0.34 -12.13
C CYS A 226 8.51 -0.43 -12.56
N GLY A 227 7.58 0.22 -13.27
CA GLY A 227 6.41 -0.44 -13.85
C GLY A 227 5.24 -0.66 -12.89
N ILE A 228 5.23 -0.07 -11.68
CA ILE A 228 4.20 -0.36 -10.66
C ILE A 228 2.81 0.09 -11.12
N GLN A 229 2.71 1.23 -11.81
CA GLN A 229 1.43 1.72 -12.32
C GLN A 229 0.89 0.81 -13.44
N GLU A 230 1.77 0.37 -14.33
CA GLU A 230 1.45 -0.59 -15.40
C GLU A 230 1.04 -1.95 -14.83
N PHE A 231 1.76 -2.43 -13.81
CA PHE A 231 1.45 -3.66 -13.09
C PHE A 231 0.01 -3.67 -12.58
N LEU A 232 -0.42 -2.58 -11.93
CA LEU A 232 -1.76 -2.43 -11.38
C LEU A 232 -2.80 -2.22 -12.49
N LYS A 233 -2.52 -1.35 -13.47
CA LYS A 233 -3.45 -1.03 -14.56
C LYS A 233 -3.77 -2.25 -15.43
N LEU A 234 -2.76 -3.06 -15.73
CA LEU A 234 -2.89 -4.29 -16.51
C LEU A 234 -3.27 -5.51 -15.66
N SER A 235 -3.48 -5.32 -14.36
CA SER A 235 -3.83 -6.38 -13.41
C SER A 235 -2.89 -7.59 -13.45
N LEU A 236 -1.59 -7.35 -13.63
CA LEU A 236 -0.57 -8.40 -13.74
C LEU A 236 -0.32 -9.13 -12.41
N TYR A 237 -0.95 -8.69 -11.32
CA TYR A 237 -0.99 -9.41 -10.05
C TYR A 237 -1.80 -10.72 -10.10
N ASN A 238 -2.59 -10.95 -11.17
CA ASN A 238 -3.30 -12.21 -11.40
C ASN A 238 -2.47 -13.25 -12.17
N LYS A 239 -1.18 -12.98 -12.44
CA LYS A 239 -0.28 -13.84 -13.22
C LYS A 239 0.76 -14.57 -12.36
#